data_AF-A0A919RKK1-F1
#
_entry.id   AF-A0A919RKK1-F1
#
_cell.length_a   1.000
_cell.length_b   1.000
_cell.length_c   1.000
_cell.angle_alpha   90.00
_cell.angle_beta   90.00
_cell.angle_gamma   90.00
#
_symmetry.space_group_name_H-M   'P 1'
#
loop_
_entity.id
_entity.type
_entity.pdbx_description
1 polymer ?
#
loop_
_entity_poly.entity_id
_entity_poly.type
_entity_poly.pdbx_seq_one_letter_code
_entity_poly.pdbx_strand_id
1 'polypeptide(L)'
;MAGMNKRLGGGPSPEFRARLREELDALQADKSTEEADDPAPAPSRRRRFRLLPQAVTIALTGAVVVTGFATYCSVPGDVLYPVKRAAENTLVNLSTSDVQRGERELSSARTRAEEVATLLGSPEREELVGTTLKDMEDTTRLAIATLSRVKHPGARPHTELQRFAKEQRNMVEPMLPQMDAETQRQANGYLNLIDGLTSPG
;
A
#
# COMPACT_ATOMS: atom_id res chain seq x y z
N MET A 1 52.38 5.24 41.17
CA MET A 1 52.15 5.02 39.72
C MET A 1 50.66 5.19 39.46
N ALA A 2 50.35 5.90 38.38
CA ALA A 2 49.11 6.61 38.07
C ALA A 2 47.85 5.75 37.86
N GLY A 3 46.69 6.42 37.85
CA GLY A 3 45.44 5.87 37.27
C GLY A 3 44.18 6.72 37.51
N MET A 4 44.02 7.81 36.74
CA MET A 4 42.83 8.67 36.68
C MET A 4 41.65 8.03 35.92
N ASN A 5 40.39 8.29 36.33
CA ASN A 5 39.27 8.76 35.48
C ASN A 5 37.94 8.84 36.27
N LYS A 6 37.32 10.03 36.42
CA LYS A 6 36.25 10.67 35.57
C LYS A 6 34.83 10.20 36.02
N ARG A 7 33.85 11.07 36.34
CA ARG A 7 33.21 12.12 35.50
C ARG A 7 32.46 13.16 36.35
N LEU A 8 32.40 14.37 35.80
CA LEU A 8 31.71 15.58 36.27
C LEU A 8 30.18 15.41 36.26
N GLY A 9 29.52 15.73 37.36
CA GLY A 9 28.07 15.87 37.47
C GLY A 9 27.72 17.06 38.35
N GLY A 10 27.53 18.23 37.75
CA GLY A 10 27.12 19.45 38.42
C GLY A 10 26.42 20.36 37.42
N GLY A 11 25.22 20.83 37.76
CA GLY A 11 24.39 21.67 36.89
C GLY A 11 25.02 23.02 36.54
N PRO A 12 24.34 23.83 35.70
CA PRO A 12 24.86 25.12 35.27
C PRO A 12 25.19 26.04 36.45
N SER A 13 26.25 26.83 36.30
CA SER A 13 26.79 27.67 37.37
C SER A 13 25.75 28.69 37.88
N PRO A 14 25.82 29.10 39.16
CA PRO A 14 24.88 30.07 39.73
C PRO A 14 24.83 31.40 38.96
N GLU A 15 25.98 31.87 38.48
CA GLU A 15 26.07 33.11 37.70
C GLU A 15 25.34 33.02 36.35
N PHE A 16 25.42 31.86 35.69
CA PHE A 16 24.67 31.62 34.45
C PHE A 16 23.16 31.71 34.68
N ARG A 17 22.68 31.17 35.81
CA ARG A 17 21.25 31.21 36.17
C ARG A 17 20.78 32.62 36.52
N ALA A 18 21.65 33.43 37.15
CA ALA A 18 21.35 34.82 37.45
C ALA A 18 21.19 35.65 36.16
N ARG A 19 22.16 35.53 35.23
CA ARG A 19 22.10 36.22 33.94
C ARG A 19 20.88 35.82 33.10
N LEU A 20 20.54 34.53 33.06
CA LEU A 20 19.39 34.04 32.31
C LEU A 20 18.07 34.60 32.84
N ARG A 21 17.96 34.77 34.17
CA ARG A 21 16.77 35.36 34.78
C ARG A 21 16.60 36.82 34.39
N GLU A 22 17.68 37.59 34.42
CA GLU A 22 17.67 39.01 34.02
C GLU A 22 17.31 39.19 32.54
N GLU A 23 17.81 38.31 31.66
CA GLU A 23 17.47 38.31 30.23
C GLU A 23 15.99 37.96 29.96
N LEU A 24 15.41 37.04 30.75
CA LEU A 24 13.99 36.68 30.63
C LEU A 24 13.06 37.78 31.12
N ASP A 25 13.41 38.45 32.23
CA ASP A 25 12.61 39.55 32.77
C ASP A 25 12.58 40.74 31.79
N ALA A 26 13.71 41.03 31.14
CA ALA A 26 13.78 42.06 30.10
C ALA A 26 12.92 41.73 28.86
N LEU A 27 12.91 40.46 28.42
CA LEU A 27 12.09 40.00 27.30
C LEU A 27 10.59 40.00 27.60
N GLN A 28 10.19 39.84 28.86
CA GLN A 28 8.77 39.93 29.27
C GLN A 28 8.28 41.38 29.32
N ALA A 29 9.12 42.31 29.78
CA ALA A 29 8.76 43.74 29.80
C ALA A 29 8.51 44.29 28.38
N ASP A 30 9.27 43.83 27.39
CA ASP A 30 9.15 44.28 25.99
C ASP A 30 7.87 43.76 25.30
N LYS A 31 7.32 42.62 25.76
CA LYS A 31 6.13 41.98 25.16
C LYS A 31 4.79 42.54 25.63
N SER A 32 4.75 43.36 26.68
CA SER A 32 3.49 43.87 27.26
C SER A 32 3.03 45.22 26.68
N THR A 33 3.75 45.81 25.72
CA THR A 33 3.50 47.19 25.28
C THR A 33 2.87 47.31 23.87
N GLU A 34 2.68 46.23 23.12
CA GLU A 34 2.26 46.32 21.71
C GLU A 34 0.88 45.69 21.44
N GLU A 35 -0.18 46.39 21.88
CA GLU A 35 -1.55 46.21 21.39
C GLU A 35 -2.33 47.54 21.45
N ALA A 36 -2.32 48.32 20.36
CA ALA A 36 -3.41 49.24 19.99
C ALA A 36 -3.21 49.87 18.58
N ASP A 37 -4.32 49.87 17.84
CA ASP A 37 -4.70 50.71 16.69
C ASP A 37 -4.38 50.25 15.24
N ASP A 38 -5.46 50.14 14.47
CA ASP A 38 -5.54 49.86 13.03
C ASP A 38 -6.06 51.13 12.32
N PRO A 39 -5.51 51.54 11.16
CA PRO A 39 -6.33 51.43 9.95
C PRO A 39 -5.55 51.08 8.66
N ALA A 40 -6.23 50.37 7.73
CA ALA A 40 -5.85 50.06 6.33
C ALA A 40 -5.80 51.31 5.39
N PRO A 41 -5.28 51.30 4.12
CA PRO A 41 -5.01 50.15 3.22
C PRO A 41 -3.73 50.15 2.30
N ALA A 42 -3.32 48.94 1.90
CA ALA A 42 -2.65 48.49 0.63
C ALA A 42 -1.24 49.00 0.21
N PRO A 43 -0.57 48.36 -0.77
CA PRO A 43 -0.08 46.98 -0.79
C PRO A 43 1.45 46.93 -1.01
N SER A 44 2.19 46.06 -0.32
CA SER A 44 3.55 45.74 -0.78
C SER A 44 3.88 44.25 -0.68
N ARG A 45 4.00 43.70 -1.89
CA ARG A 45 4.44 42.36 -2.20
C ARG A 45 5.87 42.18 -1.67
N ARG A 46 6.06 41.42 -0.59
CA ARG A 46 7.29 40.66 -0.32
C ARG A 46 7.02 39.58 0.73
N ARG A 47 6.54 38.46 0.21
CA ARG A 47 6.62 37.10 0.76
C ARG A 47 7.95 36.90 1.48
N ARG A 48 7.94 36.48 2.75
CA ARG A 48 8.92 35.55 3.35
C ARG A 48 8.45 35.12 4.74
N PHE A 49 7.68 34.03 4.71
CA PHE A 49 7.70 32.92 5.65
C PHE A 49 8.13 33.25 7.08
N ARG A 50 7.18 33.72 7.89
CA ARG A 50 7.22 33.56 9.33
C ARG A 50 5.99 32.76 9.73
N LEU A 51 6.26 31.61 10.37
CA LEU A 51 5.33 30.85 11.22
C LEU A 51 4.22 30.18 10.37
N LEU A 52 4.09 28.86 10.34
CA LEU A 52 3.55 28.04 11.42
C LEU A 52 4.09 26.60 11.29
N PRO A 53 4.96 26.11 12.18
CA PRO A 53 5.36 24.71 12.22
C PRO A 53 4.33 23.79 12.92
N GLN A 54 3.07 24.24 13.06
CA GLN A 54 2.01 23.49 13.76
C GLN A 54 0.78 23.17 12.88
N ALA A 55 0.72 23.66 11.65
CA ALA A 55 -0.34 23.28 10.70
C ALA A 55 0.00 22.01 9.90
N VAL A 56 1.25 21.55 9.96
CA VAL A 56 1.72 20.37 9.19
C VAL A 56 1.31 19.06 9.86
N THR A 57 1.12 19.03 11.18
CA THR A 57 0.82 17.80 11.92
C THR A 57 -0.66 17.42 11.91
N ILE A 58 -1.60 18.35 11.77
CA ILE A 58 -3.05 18.03 11.70
C ILE A 58 -3.53 17.78 10.26
N ALA A 59 -2.89 18.41 9.26
CA ALA A 59 -3.16 18.11 7.85
C ALA A 59 -2.73 16.68 7.45
N LEU A 60 -1.82 16.05 8.19
CA LEU A 60 -1.37 14.68 7.93
C LEU A 60 -2.30 13.59 8.51
N THR A 61 -3.21 13.92 9.42
CA THR A 61 -4.04 12.91 10.13
C THR A 61 -5.46 12.77 9.54
N GLY A 62 -5.95 13.77 8.80
CA GLY A 62 -7.31 13.77 8.23
C GLY A 62 -7.53 12.83 7.04
N ALA A 63 -6.47 12.28 6.42
CA ALA A 63 -6.57 11.47 5.21
C ALA A 63 -6.69 9.95 5.45
N VAL A 64 -6.68 9.49 6.71
CA VAL A 64 -6.48 8.06 7.02
C VAL A 64 -7.79 7.27 7.18
N VAL A 65 -8.95 7.89 7.39
CA VAL A 65 -10.15 7.16 7.88
C VAL A 65 -11.27 6.96 6.86
N VAL A 66 -11.24 7.59 5.67
CA VAL A 66 -12.26 7.31 4.63
C VAL A 66 -11.87 6.12 3.72
N THR A 67 -10.65 5.59 3.84
CA THR A 67 -9.94 4.91 2.74
C THR A 67 -9.79 3.39 2.91
N GLY A 68 -10.64 2.72 3.69
CA GLY A 68 -10.61 1.25 3.76
C GLY A 68 -11.17 0.59 2.51
N PHE A 69 -12.33 1.06 2.04
CA PHE A 69 -13.07 0.46 0.93
C PHE A 69 -12.43 0.76 -0.43
N ALA A 70 -11.97 2.00 -0.65
CA ALA A 70 -11.33 2.42 -1.90
C ALA A 70 -10.01 1.68 -2.17
N THR A 71 -9.24 1.36 -1.12
CA THR A 71 -8.00 0.58 -1.27
C THR A 71 -8.31 -0.86 -1.68
N TYR A 72 -9.35 -1.47 -1.10
CA TYR A 72 -9.75 -2.85 -1.40
C TYR A 72 -10.26 -3.01 -2.85
N CYS A 73 -11.06 -2.05 -3.32
CA CYS A 73 -11.60 -2.05 -4.68
C CYS A 73 -10.65 -1.46 -5.74
N SER A 74 -9.47 -0.97 -5.34
CA SER A 74 -8.52 -0.39 -6.31
C SER A 74 -8.08 -1.42 -7.34
N VAL A 75 -7.97 -0.99 -8.59
CA VAL A 75 -7.51 -1.77 -9.73
C VAL A 75 -6.25 -1.14 -10.33
N PRO A 76 -5.52 -1.83 -11.22
CA PRO A 76 -4.36 -1.26 -11.91
C PRO A 76 -4.64 0.16 -12.45
N GLY A 77 -3.70 1.07 -12.20
CA GLY A 77 -3.82 2.48 -12.56
C GLY A 77 -4.40 3.38 -11.45
N ASP A 78 -5.05 2.82 -10.43
CA ASP A 78 -5.52 3.62 -9.29
C ASP A 78 -4.38 4.02 -8.35
N VAL A 79 -4.50 5.20 -7.74
CA VAL A 79 -3.48 5.78 -6.83
C VAL A 79 -3.14 4.84 -5.66
N LEU A 80 -4.12 4.08 -5.16
CA LEU A 80 -3.96 3.19 -4.01
C LEU A 80 -3.65 1.74 -4.39
N TYR A 81 -3.58 1.42 -5.67
CA TYR A 81 -3.31 0.06 -6.14
C TYR A 81 -1.95 -0.49 -5.65
N PRO A 82 -0.84 0.28 -5.63
CA PRO A 82 0.41 -0.20 -5.05
C PRO A 82 0.29 -0.57 -3.56
N VAL A 83 -0.55 0.13 -2.80
CA VAL A 83 -0.81 -0.16 -1.39
C VAL A 83 -1.59 -1.48 -1.25
N LYS A 84 -2.60 -1.70 -2.10
CA LYS A 84 -3.32 -2.99 -2.19
C LYS A 84 -2.35 -4.14 -2.46
N ARG A 85 -1.50 -4.03 -3.47
CA ARG A 85 -0.51 -5.06 -3.81
C ARG A 85 0.49 -5.32 -2.68
N ALA A 86 0.96 -4.28 -1.99
CA ALA A 86 1.85 -4.43 -0.84
C ALA A 86 1.17 -5.19 0.31
N ALA A 87 -0.10 -4.89 0.60
CA ALA A 87 -0.87 -5.59 1.61
C ALA A 87 -1.09 -7.08 1.26
N GLU A 88 -1.48 -7.39 0.03
CA GLU A 88 -1.63 -8.77 -0.45
C GLU A 88 -0.32 -9.56 -0.38
N ASN A 89 0.78 -8.97 -0.85
CA ASN A 89 2.09 -9.61 -0.80
C ASN A 89 2.53 -9.87 0.66
N THR A 90 2.20 -8.96 1.58
CA THR A 90 2.46 -9.16 3.02
C THR A 90 1.71 -10.39 3.54
N LEU A 91 0.44 -10.57 3.15
CA LEU A 91 -0.33 -11.75 3.53
C LEU A 91 0.29 -13.02 2.96
N VAL A 92 0.71 -13.03 1.70
CA VAL A 92 1.41 -14.18 1.10
C VAL A 92 2.71 -14.49 1.86
N ASN A 93 3.52 -13.49 2.18
CA ASN A 93 4.80 -13.66 2.87
C ASN A 93 4.67 -14.08 4.34
N LEU A 94 3.59 -13.69 5.03
CA LEU A 94 3.30 -14.12 6.40
C LEU A 94 2.66 -15.52 6.47
N SER A 95 2.56 -16.23 5.34
CA SER A 95 2.06 -17.60 5.32
C SER A 95 3.01 -18.56 6.03
N THR A 96 2.50 -19.32 7.00
CA THR A 96 3.32 -20.25 7.81
C THR A 96 3.50 -21.63 7.18
N SER A 97 2.81 -21.90 6.07
CA SER A 97 2.90 -23.17 5.33
C SER A 97 2.72 -22.95 3.82
N ASP A 98 3.27 -23.86 3.01
CA ASP A 98 3.07 -23.86 1.55
C ASP A 98 1.59 -23.98 1.18
N VAL A 99 0.77 -24.71 1.95
CA VAL A 99 -0.69 -24.78 1.72
C VAL A 99 -1.32 -23.41 1.89
N GLN A 100 -1.06 -22.72 3.02
CA GLN A 100 -1.61 -21.39 3.26
C GLN A 100 -1.09 -20.37 2.22
N ARG A 101 0.18 -20.48 1.85
CA ARG A 101 0.79 -19.61 0.84
C ARG A 101 0.12 -19.80 -0.53
N GLY A 102 -0.02 -21.05 -0.97
CA GLY A 102 -0.70 -21.40 -2.21
C GLY A 102 -2.16 -20.96 -2.22
N GLU A 103 -2.90 -21.16 -1.13
CA GLU A 103 -4.28 -20.67 -1.00
C GLU A 103 -4.37 -19.13 -1.14
N ARG A 104 -3.42 -18.39 -0.56
CA ARG A 104 -3.35 -16.92 -0.73
C ARG A 104 -2.96 -16.51 -2.14
N GLU A 105 -2.02 -17.20 -2.78
CA GLU A 105 -1.66 -16.97 -4.18
C GLU A 105 -2.88 -17.23 -5.10
N LEU A 106 -3.65 -18.32 -4.90
CA LEU A 106 -4.92 -18.56 -5.61
C LEU A 106 -5.94 -17.43 -5.36
N SER A 107 -6.03 -16.92 -4.14
CA SER A 107 -6.90 -15.77 -3.84
C SER A 107 -6.47 -14.53 -4.61
N SER A 108 -5.17 -14.21 -4.66
CA SER A 108 -4.64 -13.08 -5.43
C SER A 108 -4.94 -13.23 -6.93
N ALA A 109 -4.86 -14.44 -7.49
CA ALA A 109 -5.24 -14.71 -8.87
C ALA A 109 -6.75 -14.47 -9.13
N ARG A 110 -7.64 -14.82 -8.18
CA ARG A 110 -9.08 -14.46 -8.25
C ARG A 110 -9.26 -12.95 -8.28
N THR A 111 -8.58 -12.23 -7.40
CA THR A 111 -8.62 -10.76 -7.40
C THR A 111 -8.11 -10.16 -8.71
N ARG A 112 -7.06 -10.71 -9.33
CA ARG A 112 -6.61 -10.24 -10.65
C ARG A 112 -7.68 -10.45 -11.74
N ALA A 113 -8.43 -11.55 -11.70
CA ALA A 113 -9.53 -11.78 -12.63
C ALA A 113 -10.66 -10.74 -12.47
N GLU A 114 -11.00 -10.37 -11.23
CA GLU A 114 -11.98 -9.31 -10.94
C GLU A 114 -11.51 -7.92 -11.43
N GLU A 115 -10.21 -7.66 -11.32
CA GLU A 115 -9.61 -6.44 -11.85
C GLU A 115 -9.64 -6.40 -13.38
N VAL A 116 -9.36 -7.52 -14.05
CA VAL A 116 -9.56 -7.65 -15.51
C VAL A 116 -10.99 -7.31 -15.89
N ALA A 117 -11.98 -7.86 -15.16
CA ALA A 117 -13.40 -7.55 -15.37
C ALA A 117 -13.69 -6.05 -15.27
N THR A 118 -13.11 -5.40 -14.26
CA THR A 118 -13.29 -3.98 -13.99
C THR A 118 -12.64 -3.11 -15.06
N LEU A 119 -11.43 -3.48 -15.51
CA LEU A 119 -10.70 -2.78 -16.55
C LEU A 119 -11.38 -2.88 -17.92
N LEU A 120 -11.97 -4.03 -18.26
CA LEU A 120 -12.77 -4.20 -19.48
C LEU A 120 -14.00 -3.28 -19.53
N GLY A 121 -14.50 -2.82 -18.38
CA GLY A 121 -15.55 -1.81 -18.29
C GLY A 121 -15.07 -0.36 -18.48
N SER A 122 -13.77 -0.13 -18.66
CA SER A 122 -13.13 1.20 -18.69
C SER A 122 -12.24 1.36 -19.94
N PRO A 123 -12.75 1.94 -21.04
CA PRO A 123 -12.02 2.06 -22.31
C PRO A 123 -10.66 2.78 -22.18
N GLU A 124 -10.55 3.75 -21.28
CA GLU A 124 -9.31 4.51 -21.06
C GLU A 124 -8.19 3.68 -20.43
N ARG A 125 -8.49 2.46 -19.97
CA ARG A 125 -7.56 1.57 -19.26
C ARG A 125 -7.38 0.21 -19.95
N GLU A 126 -7.80 0.09 -21.21
CA GLU A 126 -7.73 -1.15 -21.98
C GLU A 126 -6.29 -1.71 -22.06
N GLU A 127 -5.28 -0.83 -22.13
CA GLU A 127 -3.86 -1.21 -22.13
C GLU A 127 -3.40 -1.98 -20.87
N LEU A 128 -4.12 -1.84 -19.76
CA LEU A 128 -3.81 -2.52 -18.50
C LEU A 128 -4.40 -3.94 -18.45
N VAL A 129 -5.34 -4.29 -19.33
CA VAL A 129 -6.01 -5.60 -19.31
C VAL A 129 -5.01 -6.73 -19.53
N GLY A 130 -4.20 -6.66 -20.59
CA GLY A 130 -3.20 -7.71 -20.90
C GLY A 130 -2.16 -7.88 -19.80
N THR A 131 -1.67 -6.78 -19.20
CA THR A 131 -0.69 -6.87 -18.11
C THR A 131 -1.30 -7.47 -16.83
N THR A 132 -2.56 -7.17 -16.53
CA THR A 132 -3.28 -7.71 -15.38
C THR A 132 -3.63 -9.18 -15.56
N LEU A 133 -4.01 -9.57 -16.78
CA LEU A 133 -4.23 -10.96 -17.14
C LEU A 133 -2.93 -11.78 -17.06
N LYS A 134 -1.80 -11.20 -17.45
CA LYS A 134 -0.50 -11.82 -17.24
C LYS A 134 -0.15 -11.99 -15.75
N ASP A 135 -0.41 -10.99 -14.91
CA ASP A 135 -0.21 -11.09 -13.45
C ASP A 135 -1.10 -12.20 -12.83
N MET A 136 -2.35 -12.33 -13.31
CA MET A 136 -3.25 -13.43 -12.94
C MET A 136 -2.65 -14.80 -13.29
N GLU A 137 -2.15 -14.98 -14.51
CA GLU A 137 -1.52 -16.22 -14.96
C GLU A 137 -0.27 -16.53 -14.15
N ASP A 138 0.64 -15.56 -14.00
CA ASP A 138 1.90 -15.74 -13.27
C ASP A 138 1.65 -16.11 -11.80
N THR A 139 0.67 -15.45 -11.16
CA THR A 139 0.24 -15.76 -9.79
C THR A 139 -0.36 -17.17 -9.69
N THR A 140 -1.14 -17.59 -10.70
CA THR A 140 -1.73 -18.94 -10.75
C THR A 140 -0.66 -20.01 -10.88
N ARG A 141 0.33 -19.82 -11.76
CA ARG A 141 1.49 -20.72 -11.91
C ARG A 141 2.29 -20.83 -10.62
N LEU A 142 2.49 -19.71 -9.92
CA LEU A 142 3.15 -19.69 -8.63
C LEU A 142 2.39 -20.51 -7.59
N ALA A 143 1.06 -20.33 -7.52
CA ALA A 143 0.20 -21.08 -6.60
C ALA A 143 0.26 -22.59 -6.86
N ILE A 144 0.17 -23.02 -8.13
CA ILE A 144 0.32 -24.43 -8.52
C ILE A 144 1.68 -24.95 -8.05
N ALA A 145 2.77 -24.25 -8.40
CA ALA A 145 4.12 -24.65 -8.02
C ALA A 145 4.30 -24.71 -6.49
N THR A 146 3.70 -23.80 -5.74
CA THR A 146 3.71 -23.78 -4.28
C THR A 146 2.97 -24.98 -3.70
N LEU A 147 1.77 -25.27 -4.19
CA LEU A 147 0.97 -26.41 -3.72
C LEU A 147 1.59 -27.76 -4.11
N SER A 148 2.30 -27.85 -5.24
CA SER A 148 3.03 -29.05 -5.64
C SER A 148 4.21 -29.40 -4.74
N ARG A 149 4.74 -28.46 -3.94
CA ARG A 149 5.86 -28.73 -3.00
C ARG A 149 5.44 -29.45 -1.72
N VAL A 150 4.14 -29.58 -1.46
CA VAL A 150 3.62 -30.21 -0.25
C VAL A 150 3.96 -31.72 -0.28
N LYS A 151 4.85 -32.18 0.62
CA LYS A 151 5.41 -33.55 0.64
C LYS A 151 4.38 -34.68 0.83
N HIS A 152 3.26 -34.37 1.48
CA HIS A 152 2.13 -35.28 1.65
C HIS A 152 0.85 -34.55 1.24
N PRO A 153 0.67 -34.30 -0.08
CA PRO A 153 -0.52 -33.62 -0.54
C PRO A 153 -1.69 -34.58 -0.31
N GLY A 154 -2.54 -34.24 0.66
CA GLY A 154 -3.81 -34.93 0.82
C GLY A 154 -4.78 -34.59 -0.32
N ALA A 155 -6.02 -35.07 -0.23
CA ALA A 155 -7.05 -34.71 -1.20
C ALA A 155 -7.32 -33.18 -1.26
N ARG A 156 -7.04 -32.45 -0.18
CA ARG A 156 -7.36 -31.02 -0.06
C ARG A 156 -6.70 -30.14 -1.13
N PRO A 157 -5.36 -30.02 -1.27
CA PRO A 157 -4.75 -29.18 -2.30
C PRO A 157 -5.26 -29.47 -3.72
N HIS A 158 -5.52 -30.74 -4.03
CA HIS A 158 -6.08 -31.14 -5.32
C HIS A 158 -7.53 -30.66 -5.51
N THR A 159 -8.41 -30.90 -4.54
CA THR A 159 -9.80 -30.40 -4.59
C THR A 159 -9.86 -28.87 -4.63
N GLU A 160 -8.95 -28.19 -3.93
CA GLU A 160 -8.83 -26.73 -3.98
C GLU A 160 -8.46 -26.22 -5.37
N LEU A 161 -7.47 -26.83 -6.03
CA LEU A 161 -7.08 -26.48 -7.40
C LEU A 161 -8.20 -26.75 -8.42
N GLN A 162 -8.91 -27.87 -8.29
CA GLN A 162 -10.06 -28.18 -9.15
C GLN A 162 -11.19 -27.17 -8.97
N ARG A 163 -11.51 -26.80 -7.73
CA ARG A 163 -12.52 -25.79 -7.43
C ARG A 163 -12.11 -24.42 -7.97
N PHE A 164 -10.88 -24.01 -7.70
CA PHE A 164 -10.31 -22.76 -8.21
C PHE A 164 -10.39 -22.69 -9.73
N ALA A 165 -9.98 -23.74 -10.44
CA ALA A 165 -10.00 -23.76 -11.91
C ALA A 165 -11.41 -23.61 -12.47
N LYS A 166 -12.41 -24.26 -11.87
CA LYS A 166 -13.82 -24.10 -12.26
C LYS A 166 -14.32 -22.66 -12.03
N GLU A 167 -14.05 -22.10 -10.85
CA GLU A 167 -14.42 -20.72 -10.51
C GLU A 167 -13.76 -19.70 -11.46
N GLN A 168 -12.47 -19.87 -11.71
CA GLN A 168 -11.70 -19.01 -12.61
C GLN A 168 -12.19 -19.05 -14.05
N ARG A 169 -12.42 -20.25 -14.59
CA ARG A 169 -13.00 -20.40 -15.92
C ARG A 169 -14.34 -19.68 -16.02
N ASN A 170 -15.23 -19.89 -15.05
CA ASN A 170 -16.55 -19.25 -15.03
C ASN A 170 -16.46 -17.71 -14.99
N MET A 171 -15.38 -17.16 -14.45
CA MET A 171 -15.13 -15.72 -14.43
C MET A 171 -14.52 -15.23 -15.75
N VAL A 172 -13.47 -15.89 -16.25
CA VAL A 172 -12.66 -15.40 -17.38
C VAL A 172 -13.32 -15.69 -18.75
N GLU A 173 -13.97 -16.83 -18.92
CA GLU A 173 -14.54 -17.24 -20.22
C GLU A 173 -15.58 -16.23 -20.76
N PRO A 174 -16.51 -15.68 -19.95
CA PRO A 174 -17.44 -14.64 -20.40
C PRO A 174 -16.79 -13.31 -20.80
N MET A 175 -15.54 -13.05 -20.38
CA MET A 175 -14.83 -11.81 -20.68
C MET A 175 -14.19 -11.81 -22.07
N LEU A 176 -13.96 -12.99 -22.66
CA LEU A 176 -13.28 -13.15 -23.95
C LEU A 176 -13.86 -12.28 -25.08
N PRO A 177 -15.20 -12.14 -25.24
CA PRO A 177 -15.76 -11.33 -26.32
C PRO A 177 -15.54 -9.82 -26.17
N GLN A 178 -15.15 -9.35 -24.98
CA GLN A 178 -14.88 -7.93 -24.68
C GLN A 178 -13.42 -7.55 -24.89
N MET A 179 -12.54 -8.53 -25.10
CA MET A 179 -11.10 -8.35 -25.23
C MET A 179 -10.69 -8.12 -26.69
N ASP A 180 -9.60 -7.38 -26.89
CA ASP A 180 -8.91 -7.35 -28.18
C ASP A 180 -8.30 -8.72 -28.56
N ALA A 181 -7.85 -8.87 -29.81
CA ALA A 181 -7.34 -10.13 -30.33
C ALA A 181 -6.06 -10.64 -29.64
N GLU A 182 -5.22 -9.77 -29.10
CA GLU A 182 -4.02 -10.15 -28.35
C GLU A 182 -4.38 -10.63 -26.95
N THR A 183 -5.16 -9.82 -26.23
CA THR A 183 -5.63 -10.15 -24.88
C THR A 183 -6.46 -11.44 -24.89
N GLN A 184 -7.30 -11.65 -25.91
CA GLN A 184 -8.06 -12.89 -26.07
C GLN A 184 -7.15 -14.11 -26.29
N ARG A 185 -6.03 -13.98 -27.00
CA ARG A 185 -5.05 -15.09 -27.13
C ARG A 185 -4.40 -15.43 -25.79
N GLN A 186 -4.02 -14.41 -25.02
CA GLN A 186 -3.46 -14.60 -23.69
C GLN A 186 -4.47 -15.28 -22.75
N ALA A 187 -5.72 -14.81 -22.74
CA ALA A 187 -6.79 -15.38 -21.92
C ALA A 187 -7.08 -16.85 -22.28
N ASN A 188 -7.09 -17.20 -23.56
CA ASN A 188 -7.21 -18.60 -23.99
C ASN A 188 -6.01 -19.45 -23.53
N GLY A 189 -4.79 -18.90 -23.56
CA GLY A 189 -3.61 -19.55 -22.99
C GLY A 189 -3.78 -19.86 -21.50
N TYR A 190 -4.32 -18.90 -20.74
CA TYR A 190 -4.65 -19.07 -19.33
C TYR A 190 -5.76 -20.11 -19.10
N LEU A 191 -6.84 -20.10 -19.89
CA LEU A 191 -7.91 -21.11 -19.79
C LEU A 191 -7.37 -22.53 -20.01
N ASN A 192 -6.50 -22.71 -21.01
CA ASN A 192 -5.82 -23.98 -21.22
C ASN A 192 -4.95 -24.42 -20.03
N LEU A 193 -4.28 -23.47 -19.35
CA LEU A 193 -3.50 -23.75 -18.15
C LEU A 193 -4.39 -24.30 -17.02
N ILE A 194 -5.50 -23.63 -16.71
CA ILE A 194 -6.37 -24.03 -15.60
C ILE A 194 -7.19 -25.28 -15.91
N ASP A 195 -7.48 -25.56 -17.19
CA ASP A 195 -8.15 -26.79 -17.63
C ASP A 195 -7.38 -28.05 -17.26
N GLY A 196 -6.05 -27.98 -17.36
CA GLY A 196 -5.15 -29.04 -16.92
C GLY A 196 -5.31 -29.40 -15.43
N LEU A 197 -5.85 -28.52 -14.60
CA LEU A 197 -6.10 -28.76 -13.18
C LEU A 197 -7.42 -29.50 -12.91
N THR A 198 -8.35 -29.50 -13.88
CA THR A 198 -9.69 -30.10 -13.71
C THR A 198 -9.80 -31.52 -14.23
N SER A 199 -8.84 -31.94 -15.07
CA SER A 199 -8.78 -33.30 -15.60
C SER A 199 -8.57 -34.32 -14.47
N PRO A 200 -9.28 -35.46 -14.46
CA PRO A 200 -8.94 -36.56 -13.57
C PRO A 200 -7.54 -37.07 -13.97
N GLY A 201 -6.58 -36.91 -13.05
CA GLY A 201 -5.24 -37.49 -13.17
C GLY A 201 -5.22 -39.00 -12.92
#